data_AF-A0AAV2IQ65-F1
#
_entry.id   AF-A0AAV2IQ65-F1
#
_cell.length_a   1.000
_cell.length_b   1.000
_cell.length_c   1.000
_cell.angle_alpha   90.00
_cell.angle_beta   90.00
_cell.angle_gamma   90.00
#
_symmetry.space_group_name_H-M   'P 1'
#
loop_
_entity.id
_entity.type
_entity.pdbx_description
1 polymer ?
#
loop_
_entity_poly.entity_id
_entity_poly.type
_entity_poly.pdbx_seq_one_letter_code
_entity_poly.pdbx_strand_id
1 'polypeptide(L)'
;WKRVIFGICFFHAVILERKKFGPLGWNITYAFSDSDRECALLNMEMFCKDGYIPWDTLIYITGEITYGGRVTDAQDQRCLRTILKLFFRQETLKPKYKYS
;
A
#
# COMPACT_ATOMS: atom_id res chain seq x y z
N TRP A 1 6.57 -14.15 2.00
CA TRP A 1 5.70 -13.86 0.84
C TRP A 1 4.22 -13.72 1.19
N LYS A 2 3.51 -14.77 1.64
CA LYS A 2 2.05 -14.73 1.91
C LYS A 2 1.57 -13.53 2.76
N ARG A 3 2.31 -13.18 3.82
CA ARG A 3 1.98 -12.03 4.69
C ARG A 3 2.12 -10.67 4.00
N VAL A 4 3.08 -10.53 3.10
CA VAL A 4 3.31 -9.30 2.33
C VAL A 4 2.25 -9.14 1.25
N ILE A 5 1.89 -10.24 0.56
CA ILE A 5 0.76 -10.27 -0.39
C ILE A 5 -0.53 -9.84 0.32
N PHE A 6 -0.79 -10.41 1.50
CA PHE A 6 -1.92 -9.99 2.33
C PHE A 6 -1.86 -8.49 2.66
N GLY A 7 -0.67 -7.98 3.04
CA GLY A 7 -0.46 -6.55 3.28
C GLY A 7 -0.84 -5.66 2.09
N ILE A 8 -0.45 -6.03 0.86
CA ILE A 8 -0.82 -5.29 -0.38
C ILE A 8 -2.32 -5.31 -0.58
N CYS A 9 -2.93 -6.50 -0.53
CA CYS A 9 -4.37 -6.65 -0.79
C CYS A 9 -5.20 -5.92 0.26
N PHE A 10 -4.80 -5.98 1.54
CA PHE A 10 -5.51 -5.33 2.61
C PHE A 10 -5.33 -3.81 2.58
N PHE A 11 -4.12 -3.32 2.28
CA PHE A 11 -3.90 -1.90 1.98
C PHE A 11 -4.83 -1.41 0.86
N HIS A 12 -4.90 -2.14 -0.25
CA HIS A 12 -5.77 -1.82 -1.39
C HIS A 12 -7.26 -1.78 -0.99
N ALA A 13 -7.72 -2.76 -0.21
CA ALA A 13 -9.09 -2.79 0.30
C ALA A 13 -9.39 -1.59 1.21
N VAL A 14 -8.47 -1.23 2.11
CA VAL A 14 -8.64 -0.09 3.02
C VAL A 14 -8.76 1.22 2.25
N ILE A 15 -7.89 1.48 1.27
CA ILE A 15 -7.95 2.74 0.51
C ILE A 15 -9.22 2.83 -0.35
N LEU A 16 -9.74 1.71 -0.85
CA LEU A 16 -11.01 1.64 -1.58
C LEU A 16 -12.20 1.91 -0.65
N GLU A 17 -12.27 1.25 0.51
CA GLU A 17 -13.34 1.46 1.48
C GLU A 17 -13.35 2.90 2.01
N ARG A 18 -12.17 3.51 2.22
CA ARG A 18 -12.06 4.93 2.63
C ARG A 18 -12.78 5.87 1.65
N LYS A 19 -12.82 5.57 0.36
CA LYS A 19 -13.52 6.41 -0.63
C LYS A 19 -15.02 6.55 -0.35
N LYS A 20 -15.64 5.58 0.35
CA LYS A 20 -17.06 5.64 0.72
C LYS A 20 -17.40 6.73 1.73
N PHE A 21 -16.39 7.28 2.42
CA PHE A 21 -16.56 8.32 3.44
C PHE A 21 -16.38 9.74 2.90
N GLY A 22 -16.35 9.92 1.58
CA GLY A 22 -16.21 11.23 0.93
C GLY A 22 -14.94 11.97 1.40
N PRO A 23 -15.03 13.28 1.69
CA PRO A 23 -13.89 14.09 2.15
C PRO A 23 -13.22 13.61 3.45
N LEU A 24 -13.91 12.82 4.28
CA LEU A 24 -13.29 12.22 5.48
C LEU A 24 -12.33 11.07 5.13
N GLY A 25 -12.57 10.42 3.98
CA GLY A 25 -11.73 9.37 3.45
C GLY A 25 -10.52 9.91 2.69
N TRP A 26 -10.80 10.77 1.72
CA TRP A 26 -9.86 11.42 0.82
C TRP A 26 -10.37 12.81 0.45
N ASN A 27 -9.50 13.82 0.41
CA ASN A 27 -9.88 15.16 -0.02
C ASN A 27 -10.33 15.17 -1.49
N ILE A 28 -9.70 14.33 -2.32
CA ILE A 28 -10.01 14.18 -3.75
C ILE A 28 -10.41 12.73 -4.06
N THR A 29 -11.40 12.55 -4.94
CA THR A 29 -11.88 11.23 -5.36
C THR A 29 -10.90 10.57 -6.35
N TYR A 30 -9.94 9.80 -5.83
CA TYR A 30 -8.97 9.07 -6.66
C TYR A 30 -9.50 7.74 -7.17
N ALA A 31 -9.37 7.45 -8.46
CA ALA A 31 -9.75 6.17 -9.05
C ALA A 31 -8.63 5.12 -8.88
N PHE A 32 -8.52 4.52 -7.68
CA PHE A 32 -7.70 3.31 -7.49
C PHE A 32 -8.37 2.11 -8.19
N SER A 33 -7.60 1.32 -8.94
CA SER A 33 -8.09 0.18 -9.72
C SER A 33 -7.34 -1.11 -9.42
N ASP A 34 -7.90 -2.25 -9.82
CA ASP A 34 -7.25 -3.56 -9.67
C ASP A 34 -5.88 -3.64 -10.35
N SER A 35 -5.67 -2.87 -11.42
CA SER A 35 -4.37 -2.74 -12.09
C SER A 35 -3.28 -2.19 -11.16
N ASP A 36 -3.63 -1.30 -10.21
CA ASP A 36 -2.66 -0.76 -9.25
C ASP A 36 -2.23 -1.86 -8.26
N ARG A 37 -3.18 -2.71 -7.84
CA ARG A 37 -2.91 -3.87 -6.98
C ARG A 37 -2.05 -4.89 -7.70
N GLU A 38 -2.37 -5.19 -8.95
CA GLU A 38 -1.61 -6.13 -9.77
C GLU A 38 -0.18 -5.64 -10.02
N CYS A 39 -0.01 -4.35 -10.36
CA CYS A 39 1.31 -3.74 -10.49
C CYS A 39 2.12 -3.82 -9.18
N ALA A 40 1.51 -3.55 -8.03
CA ALA A 40 2.18 -3.67 -6.74
C ALA A 40 2.61 -5.12 -6.42
N LEU A 41 1.79 -6.12 -6.80
CA LEU A 41 2.12 -7.54 -6.62
C LEU A 41 3.27 -7.98 -7.54
N LEU A 42 3.26 -7.55 -8.80
CA LEU A 42 4.34 -7.82 -9.75
C LEU A 42 5.67 -7.18 -9.32
N ASN A 43 5.62 -5.92 -8.87
CA ASN A 43 6.79 -5.25 -8.30
C ASN A 43 7.32 -6.02 -7.09
N MET A 44 6.43 -6.42 -6.18
CA MET A 44 6.83 -7.22 -5.04
C MET A 44 7.54 -8.51 -5.47
N GLU A 45 6.96 -9.28 -6.39
CA GLU A 45 7.59 -10.50 -6.90
C GLU A 45 8.96 -10.23 -7.54
N MET A 46 9.07 -9.17 -8.33
CA MET A 46 10.32 -8.76 -8.98
C MET A 46 11.43 -8.41 -7.98
N PHE A 47 11.15 -7.58 -6.98
CA PHE A 47 12.14 -7.11 -5.99
C PHE A 47 12.52 -8.16 -4.95
N CYS A 48 11.77 -9.24 -4.88
CA CYS A 48 11.87 -10.24 -3.83
C CYS A 48 12.45 -11.58 -4.29
N LYS A 49 12.90 -11.66 -5.55
CA LYS A 49 13.44 -12.88 -6.17
C LYS A 49 14.62 -13.48 -5.39
N ASP A 50 15.45 -12.63 -4.81
CA ASP A 50 16.69 -13.05 -4.11
C ASP A 50 16.45 -13.46 -2.64
N GLY A 51 15.20 -13.61 -2.21
CA GLY A 51 14.85 -14.05 -0.86
C GLY A 51 14.89 -12.94 0.21
N TYR A 52 15.43 -11.77 -0.12
CA TYR A 52 15.41 -10.57 0.72
C TYR A 52 14.23 -9.65 0.36
N ILE A 53 13.71 -8.92 1.35
CA ILE A 53 12.61 -7.98 1.16
C ILE A 53 13.14 -6.55 1.29
N PRO A 54 13.28 -5.79 0.18
CA PRO A 54 13.72 -4.41 0.22
C PRO A 54 12.54 -3.49 0.58
N TRP A 55 12.28 -3.34 1.89
CA TRP A 55 11.13 -2.61 2.41
C TRP A 55 11.04 -1.16 1.92
N ASP A 56 12.15 -0.42 1.95
CA ASP A 56 12.16 0.98 1.54
C ASP A 56 11.83 1.13 0.05
N THR A 57 12.38 0.25 -0.79
CA THR A 57 12.08 0.20 -2.23
C THR A 57 10.61 -0.13 -2.48
N LEU A 58 10.06 -1.14 -1.80
CA LEU A 58 8.66 -1.53 -1.96
C LEU A 58 7.69 -0.44 -1.49
N ILE A 59 8.00 0.22 -0.36
CA ILE A 59 7.21 1.34 0.16
C ILE A 59 7.28 2.53 -0.80
N TYR A 60 8.45 2.85 -1.32
CA TYR A 60 8.63 3.95 -2.27
C TYR A 60 7.87 3.69 -3.58
N ILE A 61 8.06 2.51 -4.18
CA ILE A 61 7.40 2.18 -5.46
C ILE A 61 5.88 2.10 -5.28
N THR A 62 5.40 1.43 -4.24
CA THR A 62 3.95 1.31 -4.02
C THR A 62 3.34 2.66 -3.63
N GLY A 63 3.98 3.39 -2.73
CA GLY A 63 3.45 4.61 -2.12
C GLY A 63 3.60 5.87 -2.96
N GLU A 64 4.69 6.02 -3.70
CA GLU A 64 4.97 7.22 -4.51
C GLU A 64 4.67 7.00 -5.99
N ILE A 65 4.94 5.80 -6.51
CA ILE A 65 4.85 5.55 -7.96
C ILE A 65 3.49 4.93 -8.32
N THR A 66 3.17 3.75 -7.78
CA THR A 66 1.97 2.99 -8.17
C THR A 66 0.68 3.67 -7.71
N TYR A 67 0.54 3.94 -6.41
CA TYR A 67 -0.66 4.62 -5.87
C TYR A 67 -0.46 6.13 -5.75
N GLY A 68 0.74 6.56 -5.34
CA GLY A 68 1.05 7.98 -5.13
C GLY A 68 1.04 8.82 -6.40
N GLY A 69 1.38 8.24 -7.55
CA GLY A 69 1.36 8.97 -8.83
C GLY A 69 -0.03 9.48 -9.24
N ARG A 70 -1.10 8.97 -8.62
CA ARG A 70 -2.48 9.44 -8.81
C ARG A 70 -2.92 10.49 -7.78
N VAL A 71 -2.21 10.59 -6.65
CA VAL A 71 -2.59 11.43 -5.52
C VAL A 71 -1.93 12.79 -5.63
N THR A 72 -2.75 13.80 -5.95
CA THR A 72 -2.29 15.18 -6.20
C THR A 72 -2.28 16.07 -4.96
N ASP A 73 -3.04 15.73 -3.92
CA ASP A 73 -3.07 16.48 -2.67
C ASP A 73 -1.99 15.96 -1.70
N ALA A 74 -1.23 16.89 -1.10
CA ALA A 74 -0.12 16.55 -0.22
C ALA A 74 -0.58 15.87 1.09
N GLN A 75 -1.76 16.22 1.60
CA GLN A 75 -2.29 15.59 2.81
C GLN A 75 -2.80 14.19 2.52
N ASP A 76 -3.48 13.98 1.39
CA ASP A 76 -3.86 12.66 0.93
C ASP A 76 -2.63 11.79 0.65
N GLN A 77 -1.56 12.33 0.06
CA GLN A 77 -0.32 11.58 -0.17
C GLN A 77 0.32 11.14 1.16
N ARG A 78 0.34 12.03 2.15
CA ARG A 78 0.79 11.69 3.52
C ARG A 78 -0.08 10.61 4.15
N CYS A 79 -1.40 10.70 3.99
CA CYS A 79 -2.36 9.70 4.49
C CYS A 79 -2.10 8.33 3.86
N LEU A 80 -2.03 8.27 2.52
CA LEU A 80 -1.75 7.06 1.74
C LEU A 80 -0.47 6.36 2.22
N ARG A 81 0.63 7.11 2.35
CA ARG A 81 1.91 6.58 2.84
C ARG A 81 1.82 6.06 4.27
N THR A 82 1.05 6.71 5.13
CA THR A 82 0.87 6.30 6.52
C THR A 82 0.12 4.97 6.58
N ILE A 83 -0.96 4.84 5.81
CA ILE A 83 -1.72 3.59 5.70
C ILE A 83 -0.82 2.48 5.14
N LEU A 84 -0.07 2.76 4.08
CA LEU A 84 0.85 1.78 3.49
C LEU A 84 1.86 1.25 4.52
N LYS A 85 2.49 2.13 5.31
CA LYS A 85 3.48 1.74 6.33
C LYS A 85 2.92 0.86 7.45
N LEU A 86 1.60 0.89 7.71
CA LEU A 86 0.96 -0.02 8.67
C LEU A 86 0.93 -1.47 8.18
N PHE A 87 0.84 -1.66 6.85
CA PHE A 87 0.77 -2.97 6.22
C PHE A 87 2.13 -3.44 5.68
N PHE A 88 2.99 -2.50 5.32
CA PHE A 88 4.35 -2.70 4.84
C PHE A 88 5.38 -2.33 5.90
N ARG A 89 5.62 -3.25 6.83
CA ARG A 89 6.68 -3.12 7.84
C ARG A 89 7.30 -4.47 8.16
N GLN A 90 8.58 -4.49 8.50
CA GLN A 90 9.26 -5.71 8.98
C GLN A 90 8.52 -6.37 10.15
N GLU A 91 7.87 -5.57 11.00
CA GLU A 91 7.11 -6.05 12.15
C GLU A 91 5.90 -6.90 11.76
N THR A 92 5.33 -6.74 10.57
CA THR A 92 4.20 -7.57 10.10
C THR A 92 4.60 -9.03 9.85
N LEU A 93 5.91 -9.29 9.73
CA LEU A 93 6.45 -10.65 9.65
C LEU A 93 6.57 -11.34 11.02
N LYS A 94 6.49 -10.60 12.13
CA LYS A 94 6.59 -11.20 13.47
C LYS A 94 5.38 -12.09 13.77
N PRO A 95 5.55 -13.25 14.41
CA PRO A 95 4.42 -14.03 14.88
C PRO A 95 3.61 -13.20 15.90
N LYS A 96 2.28 -13.23 15.80
CA LYS A 96 1.31 -12.46 16.62
C LYS A 96 1.19 -10.96 16.32
N TYR A 97 1.74 -10.44 15.22
CA TYR A 97 1.44 -9.08 14.79
C TYR A 97 -0.07 -8.93 14.52
N LYS A 98 -0.69 -7.91 15.11
CA LYS A 98 -2.10 -7.55 14.86
C LYS A 98 -2.13 -6.18 14.20
N TYR A 99 -3.03 -6.03 13.23
CA TYR A 99 -3.30 -4.74 12.58
C TYR A 99 -4.21 -3.82 13.44
N SER A 100 -4.60 -4.29 14.65
CA SER A 100 -5.37 -3.58 15.68
C SER A 100 -5.01 -4.06 17.08
#